data_AF-A0A1U7XNH7-F1
#
_entry.id   AF-A0A1U7XNH7-F1
#
_cell.length_a   1.000
_cell.length_b   1.000
_cell.length_c   1.000
_cell.angle_alpha   90.00
_cell.angle_beta   90.00
_cell.angle_gamma   90.00
#
_symmetry.space_group_name_H-M   'P 1'
#
loop_
_entity.id
_entity.type
_entity.pdbx_description
1 polymer ?
#
loop_
_entity_poly.entity_id
_entity_poly.type
_entity_poly.pdbx_seq_one_letter_code
_entity_poly.pdbx_strand_id
1 'polypeptide(L)'
;MEEGGKLGGEQKNTLSVKDAFQDFKGRRAALIKALTTEVEEFFKQCDPEKENLCLFGLPNEQWEVNLPAEEVPPELPEPVLGINFARDGMQEKEWLSLVAVHSDAWLLSVAFFYAARFGFDKSDRKRLFNMINDLPTVYEVVTGATKKQQKEKSTVSNHRSNKSKSNSKKTLTKHLDMEL
;
A
#
# COMPACT_ATOMS: atom_id res chain seq x y z
N MET A 1 -47.13 30.09 -17.02
CA MET A 1 -46.41 29.09 -17.84
C MET A 1 -45.13 28.80 -17.12
N GLU A 2 -45.00 27.55 -16.68
CA GLU A 2 -43.91 27.04 -15.83
C GLU A 2 -42.55 27.12 -16.52
N GLU A 3 -41.54 27.31 -15.68
CA GLU A 3 -40.12 27.24 -15.98
C GLU A 3 -39.71 25.82 -16.44
N GLY A 4 -38.75 25.77 -17.36
CA GLY A 4 -38.11 24.54 -17.80
C GLY A 4 -36.63 24.76 -18.04
N GLY A 5 -35.91 25.21 -17.00
CA GLY A 5 -34.45 25.31 -17.00
C GLY A 5 -33.84 23.91 -17.09
N LYS A 6 -33.28 23.58 -18.26
CA LYS A 6 -32.55 22.35 -18.51
C LYS A 6 -31.17 22.48 -17.85
N LEU A 7 -31.06 22.04 -16.60
CA LEU A 7 -29.78 21.94 -15.89
C LEU A 7 -28.87 20.96 -16.65
N GLY A 8 -27.69 21.46 -17.02
CA GLY A 8 -26.66 20.73 -17.73
C GLY A 8 -26.24 19.49 -16.94
N GLY A 9 -26.10 18.37 -17.65
CA GLY A 9 -25.49 17.18 -17.09
C GLY A 9 -24.04 17.49 -16.72
N GLU A 10 -23.77 17.58 -15.42
CA GLU A 10 -22.43 17.45 -14.89
C GLU A 10 -21.87 16.14 -15.42
N GLN A 11 -20.84 16.22 -16.26
CA GLN A 11 -20.01 15.07 -16.58
C GLN A 11 -19.38 14.62 -15.26
N LYS A 12 -20.03 13.66 -14.57
CA LYS A 12 -19.39 12.90 -13.50
C LYS A 12 -18.13 12.30 -14.11
N ASN A 13 -16.98 12.87 -13.77
CA ASN A 13 -15.68 12.34 -14.13
C ASN A 13 -15.60 10.96 -13.48
N THR A 14 -15.96 9.93 -14.23
CA THR A 14 -16.06 8.56 -13.73
C THR A 14 -14.67 7.97 -13.76
N LEU A 15 -13.96 8.08 -12.64
CA LEU A 15 -12.67 7.42 -12.46
C LEU A 15 -12.87 5.91 -12.68
N SER A 16 -12.15 5.29 -13.60
CA SER A 16 -12.30 3.85 -13.88
C SER A 16 -11.44 3.00 -12.94
N VAL A 17 -11.69 1.68 -12.88
CA VAL A 17 -10.80 0.72 -12.16
C VAL A 17 -9.35 0.83 -12.63
N LYS A 18 -9.13 1.11 -13.92
CA LYS A 18 -7.79 1.26 -14.49
C LYS A 18 -7.11 2.53 -13.98
N ASP A 19 -7.86 3.61 -13.85
CA ASP A 19 -7.34 4.89 -13.35
C ASP A 19 -7.01 4.80 -11.86
N ALA A 20 -7.88 4.17 -11.05
CA ALA A 20 -7.60 3.88 -9.65
C ALA A 20 -6.34 3.01 -9.47
N PHE A 21 -6.18 2.00 -10.33
CA PHE A 21 -4.98 1.17 -10.30
C PHE A 21 -3.72 1.93 -10.76
N GLN A 22 -3.85 2.85 -11.72
CA GLN A 22 -2.73 3.66 -12.18
C GLN A 22 -2.29 4.68 -11.11
N ASP A 23 -3.24 5.27 -10.38
CA ASP A 23 -2.96 6.07 -9.17
C ASP A 23 -2.21 5.23 -8.12
N PHE A 24 -2.75 4.06 -7.76
CA PHE A 24 -2.10 3.12 -6.84
C PHE A 24 -0.66 2.81 -7.26
N LYS A 25 -0.43 2.50 -8.54
CA LYS A 25 0.91 2.21 -9.04
C LYS A 25 1.86 3.39 -8.89
N GLY A 26 1.40 4.60 -9.21
CA GLY A 26 2.22 5.81 -9.14
C GLY A 26 2.69 6.06 -7.71
N ARG A 27 1.75 6.02 -6.77
CA ARG A 27 2.03 6.17 -5.34
C ARG A 27 2.93 5.04 -4.82
N ARG A 28 2.69 3.79 -5.22
CA ARG A 28 3.53 2.64 -4.87
C ARG A 28 4.95 2.81 -5.39
N ALA A 29 5.13 3.29 -6.61
CA ALA A 29 6.45 3.54 -7.18
C ALA A 29 7.21 4.62 -6.39
N ALA A 30 6.54 5.72 -6.03
CA ALA A 30 7.10 6.75 -5.16
C ALA A 30 7.59 6.20 -3.82
N LEU A 31 6.77 5.38 -3.14
CA LEU A 31 7.11 4.78 -1.85
C LEU A 31 8.30 3.80 -1.97
N ILE A 32 8.33 2.98 -3.02
CA ILE A 32 9.49 2.12 -3.29
C ILE A 32 10.74 2.96 -3.52
N LYS A 33 10.63 4.06 -4.27
CA LYS A 33 11.75 4.98 -4.54
C LYS A 33 12.32 5.54 -3.24
N ALA A 34 11.46 6.06 -2.36
CA ALA A 34 11.83 6.58 -1.04
C ALA A 34 12.53 5.53 -0.18
N LEU A 35 12.02 4.30 -0.14
CA LEU A 35 12.50 3.24 0.74
C LEU A 35 13.62 2.38 0.14
N THR A 36 14.07 2.69 -1.08
CA THR A 36 15.15 1.94 -1.75
C THR A 36 16.17 2.88 -2.39
N THR A 37 15.89 3.43 -3.56
CA THR A 37 16.85 4.20 -4.35
C THR A 37 17.21 5.55 -3.74
N GLU A 38 16.30 6.14 -2.96
CA GLU A 38 16.45 7.46 -2.35
C GLU A 38 16.40 7.40 -0.81
N VAL A 39 16.78 6.24 -0.26
CA VAL A 39 16.70 5.96 1.19
C VAL A 39 17.51 6.92 2.04
N GLU A 40 18.68 7.37 1.56
CA GLU A 40 19.52 8.32 2.29
C GLU A 40 18.82 9.68 2.46
N GLU A 41 18.17 10.18 1.40
CA GLU A 41 17.43 11.44 1.43
C GLU A 41 16.17 11.31 2.29
N PHE A 42 15.44 10.20 2.15
CA PHE A 42 14.29 9.88 2.99
C PHE A 42 14.66 9.81 4.49
N PHE A 43 15.74 9.11 4.83
CA PHE A 43 16.24 8.98 6.20
C PHE A 43 16.59 10.33 6.81
N LYS A 44 17.26 11.20 6.03
CA LYS A 44 17.63 12.55 6.45
C LYS A 44 16.42 13.45 6.69
N GLN A 45 15.37 13.34 5.87
CA GLN A 45 14.15 14.13 6.05
C GLN A 45 13.34 13.70 7.28
N CYS A 46 13.41 12.43 7.68
CA CYS A 46 12.77 11.86 8.86
C CYS A 46 13.48 12.22 10.18
N ASP A 47 13.65 13.51 10.45
CA ASP A 47 14.31 14.02 11.66
C ASP A 47 13.44 13.78 12.92
N PRO A 48 13.91 13.03 13.93
CA PRO A 48 13.17 12.76 15.17
C PRO A 48 12.93 14.01 16.03
N GLU A 49 13.69 15.09 15.82
CA GLU A 49 13.51 16.36 16.54
C GLU A 49 12.42 17.24 15.93
N LYS A 50 11.86 16.84 14.77
CA LYS A 50 10.69 17.48 14.18
C LYS A 50 9.40 16.91 14.76
N GLU A 51 8.31 17.63 14.53
CA GLU A 51 6.95 17.12 14.74
C GLU A 51 6.71 15.77 14.05
N ASN A 52 5.62 15.10 14.38
CA ASN A 52 5.36 13.76 13.87
C ASN A 52 5.13 13.81 12.34
N LEU A 53 6.02 13.17 11.59
CA LEU A 53 6.02 13.17 10.13
C LEU A 53 5.35 11.93 9.55
N CYS A 54 4.90 12.07 8.32
CA CYS A 54 4.30 11.05 7.47
C CYS A 54 5.12 10.88 6.19
N LEU A 55 5.08 9.69 5.58
CA LEU A 55 5.58 9.46 4.22
C LEU A 55 4.39 9.35 3.28
N PHE A 56 4.34 10.21 2.26
CA PHE A 56 3.32 10.18 1.22
C PHE A 56 3.92 9.75 -0.12
N GLY A 57 3.19 8.89 -0.82
CA GLY A 57 3.39 8.60 -2.23
C GLY A 57 2.38 9.35 -3.10
N LEU A 58 2.88 10.06 -4.11
CA LEU A 58 2.05 10.84 -5.04
C LEU A 58 1.82 10.07 -6.36
N PRO A 59 0.71 10.34 -7.08
CA PRO A 59 0.37 9.62 -8.31
C PRO A 59 1.38 9.84 -9.45
N ASN A 60 2.19 10.90 -9.37
CA ASN A 60 3.26 11.26 -10.31
C ASN A 60 4.61 10.60 -9.97
N GLU A 61 4.60 9.55 -9.14
CA GLU A 61 5.79 8.80 -8.74
C GLU A 61 6.80 9.59 -7.90
N GLN A 62 6.39 10.74 -7.35
CA GLN A 62 7.14 11.49 -6.34
C GLN A 62 6.68 11.14 -4.93
N TRP A 63 7.60 11.23 -3.98
CA TRP A 63 7.30 11.04 -2.56
C TRP A 63 7.60 12.34 -1.80
N GLU A 64 6.96 12.49 -0.65
CA GLU A 64 7.19 13.61 0.26
C GLU A 64 7.15 13.13 1.72
N VAL A 65 8.00 13.74 2.54
CA VAL A 65 7.93 13.64 4.00
C VAL A 65 7.36 14.94 4.52
N ASN A 66 6.16 14.89 5.10
CA ASN A 66 5.44 16.08 5.52
C ASN A 66 4.57 15.80 6.75
N LEU A 67 4.03 16.87 7.35
CA LEU A 67 3.01 16.77 8.39
C LEU A 67 1.72 16.14 7.83
N PRO A 68 0.88 15.53 8.68
CA PRO A 68 -0.48 15.11 8.31
C PRO A 68 -1.31 16.31 7.82
N ALA A 69 -2.47 16.03 7.22
CA ALA A 69 -3.28 17.10 6.64
C ALA A 69 -3.85 18.01 7.73
N GLU A 70 -3.79 19.33 7.55
CA GLU A 70 -4.39 20.28 8.49
C GLU A 70 -5.93 20.29 8.41
N GLU A 71 -6.50 19.89 7.26
CA GLU A 71 -7.94 19.91 7.02
C GLU A 71 -8.68 18.79 7.78
N VAL A 72 -9.84 19.11 8.34
CA VAL A 72 -10.67 18.17 9.12
C VAL A 72 -12.11 18.13 8.56
N PRO A 73 -12.56 16.99 7.98
CA PRO A 73 -11.80 15.76 7.73
C PRO A 73 -10.86 15.88 6.50
N PRO A 74 -9.76 15.11 6.45
CA PRO A 74 -8.86 15.10 5.30
C PRO A 74 -9.54 14.53 4.05
N GLU A 75 -9.10 14.95 2.87
CA GLU A 75 -9.67 14.50 1.59
C GLU A 75 -9.38 13.00 1.33
N LEU A 76 -8.20 12.52 1.71
CA LEU A 76 -7.76 11.13 1.55
C LEU A 76 -7.45 10.50 2.91
N PRO A 77 -7.49 9.16 3.01
CA PRO A 77 -6.95 8.47 4.17
C PRO A 77 -5.50 8.89 4.45
N GLU A 78 -5.18 9.11 5.71
CA GLU A 78 -3.84 9.54 6.11
C GLU A 78 -2.88 8.36 6.24
N PRO A 79 -1.60 8.53 5.87
CA PRO A 79 -0.56 7.54 6.16
C PRO A 79 -0.25 7.50 7.67
N VAL A 80 0.61 6.56 8.06
CA VAL A 80 1.03 6.46 9.48
C VAL A 80 1.80 7.71 9.92
N LEU A 81 1.40 8.23 11.08
CA LEU A 81 1.98 9.41 11.70
C LEU A 81 3.16 9.02 12.61
N GLY A 82 4.21 9.84 12.61
CA GLY A 82 5.34 9.72 13.54
C GLY A 82 6.39 8.70 13.12
N ILE A 83 6.57 8.47 11.81
CA ILE A 83 7.60 7.54 11.31
C ILE A 83 9.01 7.95 11.73
N ASN A 84 9.25 9.25 11.90
CA ASN A 84 10.51 9.82 12.33
C ASN A 84 10.84 9.48 13.80
N PHE A 85 9.83 9.33 14.67
CA PHE A 85 10.04 9.06 16.09
C PHE A 85 10.72 7.71 16.33
N ALA A 86 10.36 6.69 15.55
CA ALA A 86 10.92 5.35 15.67
C ALA A 86 12.28 5.17 14.97
N ARG A 87 12.73 6.15 14.17
CA ARG A 87 13.90 6.01 13.28
C ARG A 87 15.16 5.58 14.01
N ASP A 88 15.49 6.26 15.10
CA ASP A 88 16.75 6.05 15.85
C ASP A 88 16.59 5.01 16.98
N GLY A 89 15.36 4.54 17.22
CA GLY A 89 15.02 3.55 18.25
C GLY A 89 15.18 2.09 17.81
N MET A 90 15.51 1.82 16.54
CA MET A 90 15.65 0.46 16.01
C MET A 90 16.66 0.38 14.86
N GLN A 91 16.95 -0.83 14.38
CA GLN A 91 17.84 -1.00 13.23
C GLN A 91 17.19 -0.40 11.98
N GLU A 92 17.98 0.27 11.14
CA GLU A 92 17.49 0.94 9.92
C GLU A 92 16.63 0.00 9.04
N LYS A 93 17.04 -1.26 8.88
CA LYS A 93 16.27 -2.25 8.10
C LYS A 93 14.93 -2.59 8.73
N GLU A 94 14.84 -2.63 10.05
CA GLU A 94 13.59 -2.87 10.78
C GLU A 94 12.67 -1.66 10.66
N TRP A 95 13.23 -0.45 10.79
CA TRP A 95 12.51 0.81 10.58
C TRP A 95 11.95 0.92 9.16
N LEU A 96 12.76 0.70 8.13
CA LEU A 96 12.32 0.70 6.73
C LEU A 96 11.24 -0.35 6.47
N SER A 97 11.35 -1.53 7.10
CA SER A 97 10.34 -2.58 7.01
C SER A 97 9.02 -2.15 7.65
N LEU A 98 9.07 -1.49 8.80
CA LEU A 98 7.90 -0.94 9.48
C LEU A 98 7.22 0.11 8.60
N VAL A 99 7.97 1.08 8.09
CA VAL A 99 7.44 2.12 7.19
C VAL A 99 6.83 1.48 5.94
N ALA A 100 7.45 0.44 5.38
CA ALA A 100 6.92 -0.27 4.22
C ALA A 100 5.57 -0.95 4.48
N VAL A 101 5.40 -1.62 5.63
CA VAL A 101 4.13 -2.27 6.01
C VAL A 101 3.01 -1.26 6.17
N HIS A 102 3.27 -0.15 6.85
CA HIS A 102 2.27 0.91 6.99
C HIS A 102 1.96 1.59 5.65
N SER A 103 2.96 1.74 4.78
CA SER A 103 2.78 2.25 3.43
C SER A 103 1.90 1.35 2.56
N ASP A 104 2.07 0.02 2.66
CA ASP A 104 1.23 -0.97 1.98
C ASP A 104 -0.25 -0.87 2.43
N ALA A 105 -0.49 -0.71 3.74
CA ALA A 105 -1.83 -0.52 4.28
C ALA A 105 -2.47 0.80 3.79
N TRP A 106 -1.69 1.88 3.80
CA TRP A 106 -2.15 3.19 3.32
C TRP A 106 -2.52 3.17 1.83
N LEU A 107 -1.69 2.57 0.98
CA LEU A 107 -1.98 2.41 -0.44
C LEU A 107 -3.30 1.68 -0.70
N LEU A 108 -3.57 0.59 0.04
CA LEU A 108 -4.83 -0.13 -0.06
C LEU A 108 -6.02 0.73 0.39
N SER A 109 -5.85 1.49 1.47
CA SER A 109 -6.85 2.42 1.98
C SER A 109 -7.22 3.48 0.93
N VAL A 110 -6.23 4.14 0.32
CA VAL A 110 -6.45 5.15 -0.74
C VAL A 110 -7.13 4.55 -1.96
N ALA A 111 -6.68 3.38 -2.42
CA ALA A 111 -7.28 2.72 -3.58
C ALA A 111 -8.77 2.38 -3.35
N PHE A 112 -9.12 1.91 -2.15
CA PHE A 112 -10.50 1.55 -1.80
C PHE A 112 -11.35 2.76 -1.38
N PHE A 113 -10.75 3.85 -0.91
CA PHE A 113 -11.40 5.13 -0.76
C PHE A 113 -11.91 5.63 -2.11
N TYR A 114 -11.07 5.62 -3.15
CA TYR A 114 -11.49 5.95 -4.51
C TYR A 114 -12.55 4.99 -5.05
N ALA A 115 -12.39 3.68 -4.81
CA ALA A 115 -13.39 2.71 -5.22
C ALA A 115 -14.78 3.03 -4.61
N ALA A 116 -14.85 3.40 -3.34
CA ALA A 116 -16.09 3.81 -2.70
C ALA A 116 -16.61 5.16 -3.24
N ARG A 117 -15.74 6.18 -3.32
CA ARG A 117 -16.08 7.54 -3.78
C ARG A 117 -16.62 7.56 -5.21
N PHE A 118 -16.08 6.72 -6.08
CA PHE A 118 -16.47 6.64 -7.49
C PHE A 118 -17.50 5.53 -7.80
N GLY A 119 -18.06 4.90 -6.77
CA GLY A 119 -19.21 3.99 -6.92
C GLY A 119 -18.87 2.63 -7.52
N PHE A 120 -17.67 2.09 -7.28
CA PHE A 120 -17.26 0.79 -7.78
C PHE A 120 -18.14 -0.31 -7.19
N ASP A 121 -18.68 -1.16 -8.06
CA ASP A 121 -19.49 -2.28 -7.64
C ASP A 121 -18.62 -3.43 -7.07
N LYS A 122 -19.27 -4.55 -6.72
CA LYS A 122 -18.57 -5.74 -6.19
C LYS A 122 -17.51 -6.28 -7.17
N SER A 123 -17.81 -6.26 -8.46
CA SER A 123 -16.94 -6.78 -9.52
C SER A 123 -15.74 -5.86 -9.76
N ASP A 124 -15.95 -4.55 -9.73
CA ASP A 124 -14.90 -3.53 -9.86
C ASP A 124 -13.91 -3.60 -8.70
N ARG A 125 -14.41 -3.66 -7.45
CA ARG A 125 -13.56 -3.81 -6.27
C ARG A 125 -12.74 -5.10 -6.30
N LYS A 126 -13.34 -6.21 -6.74
CA LYS A 126 -12.63 -7.48 -6.92
C LYS A 126 -11.52 -7.35 -7.98
N ARG A 127 -11.82 -6.69 -9.10
CA ARG A 127 -10.85 -6.47 -10.17
C ARG A 127 -9.69 -5.60 -9.71
N LEU A 128 -9.97 -4.49 -9.04
CA LEU A 128 -8.95 -3.60 -8.46
C LEU A 128 -8.04 -4.35 -7.49
N PHE A 129 -8.62 -5.11 -6.56
CA PHE A 129 -7.85 -5.93 -5.61
C PHE A 129 -6.91 -6.90 -6.31
N ASN A 130 -7.40 -7.64 -7.31
CA ASN A 130 -6.58 -8.59 -8.05
C ASN A 130 -5.39 -7.89 -8.73
N MET A 131 -5.63 -6.74 -9.38
CA MET A 131 -4.56 -5.97 -10.03
C MET A 131 -3.51 -5.47 -9.03
N ILE A 132 -3.94 -5.03 -7.84
CA ILE A 132 -3.05 -4.64 -6.74
C ILE A 132 -2.22 -5.84 -6.27
N ASN A 133 -2.88 -6.98 -6.04
CA ASN A 133 -2.28 -8.18 -5.47
C ASN A 133 -1.39 -8.96 -6.46
N ASP A 134 -1.43 -8.64 -7.76
CA ASP A 134 -0.50 -9.17 -8.77
C ASP A 134 0.89 -8.53 -8.68
N LEU A 135 1.04 -7.44 -7.92
CA LEU A 135 2.31 -6.76 -7.66
C LEU A 135 2.88 -7.20 -6.30
N PRO A 136 4.22 -7.31 -6.15
CA PRO A 136 4.80 -7.50 -4.84
C PRO A 136 4.51 -6.27 -3.96
N THR A 137 4.35 -6.47 -2.67
CA THR A 137 4.12 -5.34 -1.76
C THR A 137 5.38 -4.48 -1.64
N VAL A 138 5.24 -3.24 -1.14
CA VAL A 138 6.39 -2.38 -0.84
C VAL A 138 7.32 -3.09 0.15
N TYR A 139 6.75 -3.71 1.19
CA TYR A 139 7.51 -4.53 2.14
C TYR A 139 8.29 -5.66 1.48
N GLU A 140 7.68 -6.43 0.57
CA GLU A 140 8.36 -7.54 -0.10
C GLU A 140 9.52 -7.07 -1.00
N VAL A 141 9.40 -5.87 -1.57
CA VAL A 141 10.46 -5.22 -2.36
C VAL A 141 11.59 -4.75 -1.45
N VAL A 142 11.29 -4.01 -0.39
CA VAL A 142 12.26 -3.45 0.57
C VAL A 142 13.05 -4.56 1.28
N THR A 143 12.39 -5.63 1.68
CA THR A 143 13.03 -6.77 2.37
C THR A 143 13.69 -7.78 1.42
N GLY A 144 13.47 -7.66 0.11
CA GLY A 144 13.95 -8.61 -0.88
C GLY A 144 13.29 -10.00 -0.81
N ALA A 145 12.13 -10.12 -0.16
CA ALA A 145 11.40 -11.38 -0.03
C ALA A 145 11.00 -11.99 -1.39
N THR A 146 10.78 -11.14 -2.41
CA THR A 146 10.50 -11.56 -3.79
C THR A 146 11.59 -12.45 -4.41
N LYS A 147 12.86 -12.20 -4.07
CA LYS A 147 14.00 -13.01 -4.54
C LYS A 147 14.04 -14.39 -3.91
N LYS A 148 13.54 -14.54 -2.68
CA LYS A 148 13.46 -15.84 -1.98
C LYS A 148 12.37 -16.73 -2.59
N GLN A 149 11.20 -16.17 -2.88
CA GLN A 149 10.08 -16.93 -3.47
C GLN A 149 10.36 -17.40 -4.91
N GLN A 150 11.09 -16.63 -5.74
CA GLN A 150 11.49 -17.09 -7.09
C GLN A 150 12.51 -18.23 -7.05
N LYS A 151 13.41 -18.22 -6.05
CA LYS A 151 14.40 -19.29 -5.85
C LYS A 151 13.75 -20.59 -5.35
N GLU A 152 12.67 -20.50 -4.56
CA GLU A 152 11.90 -21.67 -4.14
C GLU A 152 10.99 -22.21 -5.26
N LYS A 153 10.29 -21.34 -6.02
CA LYS A 153 9.45 -21.76 -7.16
C LYS A 153 10.23 -22.45 -8.28
N SER A 154 11.50 -22.09 -8.48
CA SER A 154 12.36 -22.71 -9.51
C SER A 154 12.90 -24.10 -9.14
N THR A 155 12.68 -24.57 -7.90
CA THR A 155 13.08 -25.93 -7.47
C THR A 155 11.98 -26.98 -7.63
N VAL A 156 10.77 -26.62 -8.05
CA VAL A 156 9.66 -27.56 -8.25
C VAL A 156 9.47 -27.85 -9.73
N SER A 157 10.39 -28.62 -10.33
CA SER A 157 10.19 -29.21 -11.65
C SER A 157 10.03 -30.73 -11.56
N ASN A 158 8.85 -31.19 -12.00
CA ASN A 158 8.50 -32.54 -12.47
C ASN A 158 8.90 -33.77 -11.65
N HIS A 159 7.96 -34.26 -10.83
CA HIS A 159 7.71 -35.71 -10.78
C HIS A 159 6.21 -36.01 -10.70
N ARG A 160 5.69 -36.63 -11.78
CA ARG A 160 4.46 -37.44 -11.77
C ARG A 160 4.72 -38.68 -10.92
N SER A 161 3.91 -38.92 -9.88
CA SER A 161 3.22 -40.21 -9.63
C SER A 161 2.58 -40.29 -8.22
N ASN A 162 1.33 -40.76 -8.21
CA ASN A 162 0.60 -41.54 -7.21
C ASN A 162 0.60 -41.20 -5.70
N LYS A 163 -0.56 -40.66 -5.27
CA LYS A 163 -1.47 -41.16 -4.22
C LYS A 163 -0.86 -41.90 -3.00
N SER A 164 -0.91 -41.24 -1.85
CA SER A 164 -1.29 -41.87 -0.57
C SER A 164 -1.73 -40.83 0.47
N LYS A 165 -2.91 -41.05 1.06
CA LYS A 165 -3.46 -40.34 2.24
C LYS A 165 -2.59 -40.62 3.47
N SER A 166 -2.34 -39.60 4.29
CA SER A 166 -2.18 -39.77 5.74
C SER A 166 -2.44 -38.44 6.47
N ASN A 167 -3.35 -38.49 7.44
CA ASN A 167 -3.66 -37.44 8.40
C ASN A 167 -2.53 -37.29 9.43
N SER A 168 -2.22 -36.06 9.86
CA SER A 168 -2.01 -35.73 11.28
C SER A 168 -1.98 -34.22 11.52
N LYS A 169 -2.89 -33.77 12.37
CA LYS A 169 -2.91 -32.44 12.99
C LYS A 169 -1.72 -32.28 13.94
N LYS A 170 -1.09 -31.09 13.92
CA LYS A 170 -0.67 -30.31 15.11
C LYS A 170 -0.02 -29.02 14.62
N THR A 171 -0.74 -27.91 14.71
CA THR A 171 -0.16 -26.57 14.59
C THR A 171 -0.34 -25.88 15.92
N LEU A 172 0.77 -25.66 16.62
CA LEU A 172 0.87 -24.68 17.70
C LEU A 172 0.72 -23.30 17.05
N THR A 173 -0.40 -22.63 17.27
CA THR A 173 -0.52 -21.19 17.04
C THR A 173 0.09 -20.48 18.24
N LYS A 174 1.26 -19.85 18.05
CA LYS A 174 1.65 -18.74 18.92
C LYS A 174 0.77 -17.55 18.54
N HIS A 175 -0.07 -17.14 19.49
CA HIS A 175 -0.79 -15.88 19.45
C HIS A 175 0.27 -14.75 19.39
N LEU A 176 0.24 -13.94 18.35
CA LEU A 176 0.71 -12.56 18.47
C LEU A 176 -0.52 -11.76 18.87
N ASP A 177 -0.56 -11.33 20.12
CA ASP A 177 -1.47 -10.28 20.55
C ASP A 177 -1.08 -9.01 19.79
N MET A 178 -1.99 -8.57 18.93
CA MET A 178 -1.93 -7.28 18.25
C MET A 178 -2.91 -6.40 19.04
N GLU A 179 -2.41 -5.79 20.12
CA GLU A 179 -3.17 -4.74 20.80
C GLU A 179 -3.14 -3.50 19.90
N LEU A 180 -4.34 -3.05 19.53
CA LEU A 180 -4.62 -1.78 18.86
C LEU A 180 -4.43 -0.61 19.81
#